data_AF-A0AAE1X7G5-F1
#
_entry.id   AF-A0AAE1X7G5-F1
#
_cell.length_a   1.000
_cell.length_b   1.000
_cell.length_c   1.000
_cell.angle_alpha   90.00
_cell.angle_beta   90.00
_cell.angle_gamma   90.00
#
_symmetry.space_group_name_H-M   'P 1'
#
loop_
_entity.id
_entity.type
_entity.pdbx_description
1 polymer ?
#
loop_
_entity_poly.entity_id
_entity_poly.type
_entity_poly.pdbx_seq_one_letter_code
_entity_poly.pdbx_strand_id
1 'polypeptide(L)'
;MLSPSTTYGAYLIIQLLDRAFGLDTVLSEVSIEVGNYRMQRPIYLKRDRCKREGLEASRRGEDEEVIRARGDGWLEVELGEFYNNGSEKEVKMWFRETKGVHLKGVFLFKALSLDPKSE
;
A
#
# COMPACT_ATOMS: atom_id res chain seq x y z
N MET A 1 19.03 -12.32 3.32
CA MET A 1 17.91 -13.18 3.77
C MET A 1 17.17 -12.46 4.89
N LEU A 2 15.85 -12.57 4.95
CA LEU A 2 15.06 -12.03 6.05
C LEU A 2 15.30 -12.82 7.33
N SER A 3 15.19 -12.17 8.48
CA SER A 3 15.33 -12.80 9.79
C SER A 3 14.21 -13.81 10.00
N PRO A 4 14.52 -15.05 10.43
CA PRO A 4 13.51 -16.05 10.75
C PRO A 4 12.71 -15.62 11.99
N SER A 5 11.55 -16.25 12.17
CA SER A 5 10.61 -16.03 13.28
C SER A 5 10.18 -14.56 13.45
N THR A 6 10.02 -13.84 12.33
CA THR A 6 9.66 -12.42 12.32
C THR A 6 8.49 -12.20 11.38
N THR A 7 7.49 -11.42 11.82
CA THR A 7 6.43 -10.94 10.94
C THR A 7 6.93 -9.72 10.18
N TYR A 8 6.83 -9.76 8.86
CA TYR A 8 7.21 -8.67 7.97
C TYR A 8 5.97 -8.02 7.39
N GLY A 9 5.89 -6.70 7.48
CA GLY A 9 4.99 -5.89 6.65
C GLY A 9 5.65 -5.58 5.32
N ALA A 10 4.88 -5.64 4.24
CA ALA A 10 5.31 -5.23 2.90
C ALA A 10 4.69 -3.89 2.55
N TYR A 11 5.53 -2.93 2.17
CA TYR A 11 5.11 -1.57 1.89
C TYR A 11 5.56 -1.09 0.52
N LEU A 12 4.72 -0.28 -0.10
CA LEU A 12 4.93 0.36 -1.39
C LEU A 12 5.01 1.88 -1.19
N ILE A 13 6.13 2.48 -1.61
CA ILE A 13 6.34 3.93 -1.51
C ILE A 13 6.08 4.58 -2.87
N ILE A 14 5.01 5.38 -2.93
CA ILE A 14 4.56 6.04 -4.17
C ILE A 14 4.25 7.51 -3.95
N GLN A 15 4.31 8.31 -5.00
CA GLN A 15 3.85 9.70 -5.00
C GLN A 15 2.83 9.91 -6.11
N LEU A 16 1.68 10.47 -5.76
CA LEU A 16 0.65 10.84 -6.74
C LEU A 16 1.01 12.19 -7.36
N LEU A 17 1.13 12.25 -8.69
CA LEU A 17 1.43 13.51 -9.38
C LEU A 17 0.21 14.44 -9.38
N ASP A 18 0.43 15.76 -9.40
CA ASP A 18 -0.64 16.77 -9.39
C ASP A 18 -1.56 16.72 -10.64
N ARG A 19 -1.13 16.05 -11.70
CA ARG A 19 -1.95 15.77 -12.89
C ARG A 19 -2.54 14.36 -12.91
N ALA A 20 -2.37 13.59 -11.83
CA ALA A 20 -3.02 12.30 -11.71
C ALA A 20 -4.55 12.48 -11.64
N PHE A 21 -5.31 11.74 -12.43
CA PHE A 21 -6.77 11.71 -12.39
C PHE A 21 -7.24 10.26 -12.32
N GLY A 22 -8.35 9.97 -11.64
CA GLY A 22 -8.97 8.63 -11.62
C GLY A 22 -8.41 7.65 -10.58
N LEU A 23 -7.18 7.84 -10.08
CA LEU A 23 -6.64 7.01 -8.98
C LEU A 23 -7.28 7.31 -7.63
N ASP A 24 -7.81 8.52 -7.45
CA ASP A 24 -8.53 8.95 -6.25
C ASP A 24 -10.02 8.56 -6.25
N THR A 25 -10.49 8.07 -7.38
CA THR A 25 -11.91 7.76 -7.63
C THR A 25 -12.16 6.24 -7.72
N VAL A 26 -11.11 5.46 -8.03
CA VAL A 26 -11.23 4.03 -8.33
C VAL A 26 -10.58 3.17 -7.26
N LEU A 27 -11.28 2.09 -6.90
CA LEU A 27 -10.81 1.07 -5.97
C LEU A 27 -9.53 0.39 -6.51
N SER A 28 -8.43 0.58 -5.78
CA SER A 28 -7.20 -0.17 -5.97
C SER A 28 -7.24 -1.43 -5.13
N GLU A 29 -6.42 -2.40 -5.47
CA GLU A 29 -6.30 -3.67 -4.79
C GLU A 29 -4.83 -3.90 -4.46
N VAL A 30 -4.59 -4.24 -3.20
CA VAL A 30 -3.31 -4.74 -2.73
C VAL A 30 -3.42 -6.20 -2.41
N SER A 31 -2.36 -6.95 -2.67
CA SER A 31 -2.28 -8.34 -2.26
C SER A 31 -0.85 -8.79 -2.03
N ILE A 32 -0.70 -9.76 -1.14
CA ILE A 32 0.54 -10.47 -0.88
C ILE A 32 0.27 -11.98 -0.90
N GLU A 33 1.20 -12.74 -1.48
CA GLU A 33 1.17 -14.21 -1.55
C GLU A 33 2.53 -14.77 -1.14
N VAL A 34 2.52 -15.70 -0.18
CA VAL A 34 3.72 -16.37 0.35
C VAL A 34 3.43 -17.86 0.53
N GLY A 35 3.88 -18.68 -0.41
CA GLY A 35 3.52 -20.10 -0.45
C GLY A 35 2.00 -20.29 -0.60
N ASN A 36 1.37 -20.92 0.41
CA ASN A 36 -0.08 -21.14 0.42
C ASN A 36 -0.88 -19.99 1.06
N TYR A 37 -0.20 -19.00 1.63
CA TYR A 37 -0.85 -17.84 2.23
C TYR A 37 -1.10 -16.78 1.16
N ARG A 38 -2.32 -16.25 1.10
CA ARG A 38 -2.70 -15.14 0.23
C ARG A 38 -3.63 -14.19 0.94
N MET A 39 -3.26 -12.91 0.96
CA MET A 39 -4.08 -11.80 1.43
C MET A 39 -4.37 -10.88 0.25
N GLN A 40 -5.61 -10.41 0.16
CA GLN A 40 -6.05 -9.48 -0.86
C GLN A 40 -7.05 -8.51 -0.24
N ARG A 41 -6.80 -7.20 -0.41
CA ARG A 41 -7.64 -6.16 0.16
C ARG A 41 -7.88 -5.03 -0.84
N PRO A 42 -9.13 -4.60 -1.03
CA PRO A 42 -9.42 -3.37 -1.76
C PRO A 42 -9.06 -2.15 -0.92
N ILE A 43 -8.47 -1.12 -1.53
CA ILE A 43 -8.13 0.16 -0.90
C ILE A 43 -8.53 1.34 -1.78
N TYR A 44 -8.85 2.46 -1.15
CA TYR A 44 -9.07 3.72 -1.84
C TYR A 44 -7.89 4.66 -1.64
N LEU A 45 -7.12 4.92 -2.70
CA LEU A 45 -6.20 6.05 -2.69
C LEU A 45 -7.04 7.33 -2.67
N LYS A 46 -6.74 8.27 -1.79
CA LYS A 46 -7.41 9.59 -1.77
C LYS A 46 -6.35 10.67 -1.90
N ARG A 47 -6.52 11.57 -2.87
CA ARG A 47 -5.57 12.67 -3.12
C ARG A 47 -5.44 13.64 -1.95
N ASP A 48 -6.54 13.90 -1.24
CA ASP A 48 -6.55 14.83 -0.09
C ASP A 48 -5.61 14.39 1.04
N ARG A 49 -5.29 13.09 1.13
CA ARG A 49 -4.31 12.57 2.09
C ARG A 49 -2.87 13.01 1.81
N CYS A 50 -2.56 13.51 0.60
CA CYS A 50 -1.23 13.96 0.23
C CYS A 50 -0.94 15.43 0.59
N LYS A 51 -1.97 16.24 0.91
CA LYS A 51 -1.83 17.71 0.99
C LYS A 51 -2.13 18.33 2.35
N ARG A 52 -2.62 17.58 3.34
CA ARG A 52 -3.18 18.20 4.55
C ARG A 52 -2.58 17.66 5.85
N GLU A 53 -1.62 18.41 6.40
CA GLU A 53 -1.59 18.62 7.83
C GLU A 53 -2.89 19.39 8.20
N GLY A 54 -3.83 18.76 8.90
CA GLY A 54 -4.77 19.50 9.76
C GLY A 54 -6.17 19.89 9.28
N LEU A 55 -6.90 19.14 8.44
CA LEU A 55 -8.38 19.15 8.56
C LEU A 55 -9.00 17.77 8.46
N GLU A 56 -9.76 17.43 9.48
CA GLU A 56 -10.69 16.32 9.50
C GLU A 56 -11.75 16.46 8.41
N ALA A 57 -11.85 15.46 7.54
CA ALA A 57 -13.10 15.13 6.86
C ALA A 57 -13.10 13.69 6.35
N SER A 58 -13.65 12.82 7.20
CA SER A 58 -14.62 11.78 6.81
C SER A 58 -14.08 10.58 6.03
N ARG A 59 -13.47 9.65 6.78
CA ARG A 59 -14.01 8.31 7.08
C ARG A 59 -13.02 7.62 8.03
N ARG A 60 -13.33 7.51 9.33
CA ARG A 60 -12.73 6.48 10.19
C ARG A 60 -13.03 5.15 9.53
N GLY A 61 -12.04 4.53 8.92
CA GLY A 61 -12.19 3.30 8.15
C GLY A 61 -10.82 2.68 7.92
N GLU A 62 -10.82 1.37 7.74
CA GLU A 62 -9.64 0.49 7.61
C GLU A 62 -8.54 1.05 6.69
N ASP A 63 -8.89 1.85 5.67
CA ASP A 63 -7.96 2.54 4.76
C ASP A 63 -6.93 3.46 5.46
N GLU A 64 -7.22 4.01 6.64
CA GLU A 64 -6.24 4.82 7.41
C GLU A 64 -5.09 3.99 7.96
N GLU A 65 -5.31 2.71 8.26
CA GLU A 65 -4.25 1.80 8.69
C GLU A 65 -3.37 1.33 7.52
N VAL A 66 -3.87 1.41 6.28
CA VAL A 66 -3.19 0.89 5.08
C VAL A 66 -2.33 1.93 4.38
N ILE A 67 -2.80 3.18 4.35
CA ILE A 67 -2.17 4.24 3.56
C ILE A 67 -1.73 5.35 4.51
N ARG A 68 -0.42 5.51 4.66
CA ARG A 68 0.21 6.51 5.51
C ARG A 68 0.90 7.59 4.69
N ALA A 69 0.59 8.86 4.96
CA ALA A 69 1.35 9.97 4.41
C ALA A 69 2.68 10.14 5.18
N ARG A 70 3.78 10.35 4.46
CA ARG A 70 5.12 10.49 5.06
C ARG A 70 5.54 11.94 5.34
N GLY A 71 4.70 12.91 5.00
CA GLY A 71 4.97 14.35 5.16
C GLY A 71 5.91 14.96 4.11
N ASP A 72 6.68 14.13 3.38
CA ASP A 72 7.59 14.51 2.31
C ASP A 72 6.94 14.48 0.90
N GLY A 73 5.61 14.39 0.86
CA GLY A 73 4.83 14.23 -0.37
C GLY A 73 4.78 12.80 -0.91
N TRP A 74 5.37 11.83 -0.21
CA TRP A 74 5.23 10.40 -0.52
C TRP A 74 4.15 9.74 0.35
N LEU A 75 3.54 8.71 -0.22
CA LEU A 75 2.62 7.79 0.44
C LEU A 75 3.31 6.44 0.63
N GLU A 76 3.05 5.84 1.78
CA GLU A 76 3.39 4.47 2.11
C GLU A 76 2.10 3.65 2.12
N VAL A 77 2.04 2.61 1.30
CA VAL A 77 0.88 1.74 1.16
C VAL A 77 1.25 0.34 1.63
N GLU A 78 0.60 -0.16 2.67
CA GLU A 78 0.76 -1.52 3.14
C GLU A 78 0.09 -2.51 2.18
N LEU A 79 0.90 -3.37 1.57
CA LEU A 79 0.44 -4.42 0.66
C LEU A 79 -0.07 -5.66 1.39
N GLY A 80 0.35 -5.82 2.64
CA GLY A 80 0.00 -6.89 3.56
C GLY A 80 1.19 -7.28 4.42
N GLU A 81 1.01 -8.33 5.21
CA GLU A 81 2.04 -8.88 6.08
C GLU A 81 2.13 -10.40 5.96
N PHE A 82 3.29 -10.94 6.32
CA PHE A 82 3.52 -12.38 6.38
C PHE A 82 4.54 -12.75 7.45
N TYR A 83 4.39 -13.93 8.02
CA TYR A 83 5.36 -14.48 8.97
C TYR A 83 6.47 -15.26 8.25
N ASN A 84 7.73 -14.87 8.50
CA ASN A 84 8.88 -15.62 8.03
C ASN A 84 9.24 -16.72 9.03
N ASN A 85 8.93 -17.97 8.71
CA ASN A 85 9.29 -19.13 9.55
C ASN A 85 10.69 -19.71 9.25
N GLY A 86 11.54 -18.99 8.50
CA GLY A 86 12.88 -19.44 8.11
C GLY A 86 12.91 -20.37 6.89
N SER A 87 11.76 -20.65 6.26
CA SER A 87 11.72 -21.36 4.97
C SER A 87 11.99 -20.41 3.81
N GLU A 88 12.69 -20.91 2.79
CA GLU A 88 12.94 -20.17 1.56
C GLU A 88 11.66 -20.16 0.72
N LYS A 89 10.87 -19.10 0.86
CA LYS A 89 9.62 -18.89 0.12
C LYS A 89 9.72 -17.59 -0.67
N GLU A 90 9.18 -17.63 -1.89
CA GLU A 90 8.99 -16.44 -2.69
C GLU A 90 7.84 -15.60 -2.10
N VAL A 91 8.07 -14.29 -1.99
CA VAL A 91 7.06 -13.32 -1.60
C VAL A 91 6.62 -12.59 -2.85
N LYS A 92 5.36 -12.76 -3.23
CA LYS A 92 4.76 -12.05 -4.37
C LYS A 92 3.84 -10.97 -3.84
N MET A 93 3.89 -9.80 -4.44
CA MET A 93 3.10 -8.65 -4.03
C MET A 93 2.55 -7.90 -5.24
N TRP A 94 1.35 -7.36 -5.09
CA TRP A 94 0.68 -6.62 -6.16
C TRP A 94 0.01 -5.37 -5.62
N PHE A 95 0.06 -4.33 -6.43
CA PHE A 95 -0.74 -3.12 -6.32
C PHE A 95 -1.33 -2.87 -7.70
N ARG A 96 -2.65 -2.99 -7.85
CA ARG A 96 -3.32 -2.82 -9.14
C ARG A 96 -4.69 -2.20 -8.97
N GLU A 97 -5.11 -1.44 -9.97
CA GLU A 97 -6.47 -0.93 -10.03
C GLU A 97 -7.41 -2.01 -10.61
N THR A 98 -8.59 -2.20 -10.01
CA THR A 98 -9.49 -3.30 -10.40
C THR A 98 -10.73 -2.87 -11.18
N LYS A 99 -11.12 -1.59 -11.16
CA LYS A 99 -12.45 -1.14 -11.63
C LYS A 99 -12.50 0.21 -12.37
N GLY A 100 -11.48 0.60 -13.15
CA GLY A 100 -11.51 1.88 -13.88
C GLY A 100 -11.58 1.74 -15.40
N VAL A 101 -12.36 2.64 -16.00
CA VAL A 101 -12.57 2.81 -17.46
C VAL A 101 -12.01 4.15 -17.97
N HIS A 102 -11.35 4.92 -17.10
CA HIS A 102 -10.89 6.28 -17.38
C HIS A 102 -9.36 6.38 -17.50
N LEU A 103 -8.89 7.45 -18.15
CA LEU A 103 -7.47 7.83 -18.20
C LEU A 103 -6.91 7.91 -16.78
N LYS A 104 -5.85 7.15 -16.55
CA LYS A 104 -5.28 6.93 -15.23
C LYS A 104 -4.18 7.93 -14.95
N GLY A 105 -4.20 8.44 -13.74
CA GLY A 105 -3.16 9.28 -13.22
C GLY A 105 -1.84 8.54 -13.16
N VAL A 106 -0.77 9.28 -13.43
CA VAL A 106 0.60 8.79 -13.29
C VAL A 106 1.00 8.93 -11.82
N PHE A 107 1.51 7.86 -11.22
CA PHE A 107 2.21 7.92 -9.94
C PHE A 107 3.70 7.64 -10.15
N LEU A 108 4.53 8.16 -9.25
CA LEU A 108 5.94 7.82 -9.17
C LEU A 108 6.13 6.67 -8.20
N PHE A 109 6.93 5.69 -8.58
CA PHE A 109 7.39 4.61 -7.71
C PHE A 109 8.77 4.95 -7.18
N LYS A 110 8.95 4.84 -5.86
CA LYS A 110 10.25 5.03 -5.21
C LYS A 110 10.86 3.71 -4.78
N ALA A 111 10.10 2.92 -4.03
CA ALA A 111 10.63 1.73 -3.40
C ALA A 111 9.53 0.76 -3.00
N LEU A 112 9.96 -0.48 -2.77
CA LEU A 112 9.23 -1.47 -2.01
C LEU A 112 10.10 -1.89 -0.83
N SER A 113 9.52 -1.95 0.37
CA SER A 113 10.21 -2.35 1.59
C SER A 113 9.52 -3.54 2.27
N LEU A 114 10.34 -4.34 2.96
CA LEU A 114 9.91 -5.38 3.88
C LEU A 114 10.48 -5.04 5.25
N ASP A 115 9.62 -4.61 6.16
CA ASP A 115 10.04 -4.13 7.47
C ASP A 115 9.45 -5.03 8.57
N PRO A 116 10.24 -5.43 9.58
CA PRO A 116 9.73 -6.16 10.72
C PRO A 116 8.59 -5.40 11.39
N LYS A 117 7.43 -6.04 11.57
CA LYS A 117 6.36 -5.53 12.42
C LYS A 117 6.62 -5.97 13.86
N SER A 118 6.64 -5.00 14.76
CA SER A 118 6.56 -5.26 16.20
C SER A 118 5.11 -5.63 16.51
N GLU A 119 4.88 -6.74 17.22
CA GLU A 119 3.62 -6.94 17.95
C GLU A 119 3.48 -5.95 19.10
#